data_AF-A0A812NP16-F1
#
_entry.id   AF-A0A812NP16-F1
#
_cell.length_a   1.000
_cell.length_b   1.000
_cell.length_c   1.000
_cell.angle_alpha   90.00
_cell.angle_beta   90.00
_cell.angle_gamma   90.00
#
_symmetry.space_group_name_H-M   'P 1'
#
loop_
_entity.id
_entity.type
_entity.pdbx_description
1 polymer ?
#
loop_
_entity_poly.entity_id
_entity_poly.type
_entity_poly.pdbx_seq_one_letter_code
_entity_poly.pdbx_strand_id
1 'polypeptide(L)'
;SEHAANRSSFFASAAATIGQVTLLDYGLGANWGNLTIRLHALNRYLSQMLPAQQCDWVVFVDCYDSVIIGKEADICLRLERLEADSGRSVFFGAETWKGDLVEVACRRWLGRFGVD
;
A
#
# COMPACT_ATOMS: atom_id res chain seq x y z
N SER A 1 -17.16 19.33 27.36
CA SER A 1 -16.87 17.92 27.05
C SER A 1 -16.77 17.77 25.54
N GLU A 2 -15.67 18.19 24.94
CA GLU A 2 -15.60 18.43 23.48
C GLU A 2 -14.20 18.16 22.92
N HIS A 3 -13.70 16.96 23.17
CA HIS A 3 -12.70 16.36 22.29
C HIS A 3 -13.29 15.02 21.85
N ALA A 4 -14.29 15.08 20.97
CA ALA A 4 -14.53 13.95 20.08
C ALA A 4 -13.22 13.75 19.33
N ALA A 5 -12.43 12.77 19.78
CA ALA A 5 -11.16 12.43 19.18
C ALA A 5 -11.39 12.33 17.67
N ASN A 6 -10.68 13.15 16.88
CA ASN A 6 -10.63 13.01 15.43
C ASN A 6 -10.05 11.62 15.11
N ARG A 7 -10.93 10.62 15.08
CA ARG A 7 -10.59 9.25 14.73
C ARG A 7 -10.29 9.27 13.24
N SER A 8 -9.07 8.88 12.87
CA SER A 8 -8.69 8.71 11.46
C SER A 8 -9.73 7.84 10.75
N SER A 9 -10.22 8.32 9.61
CA SER A 9 -11.15 7.59 8.74
C SER A 9 -10.56 6.24 8.33
N PHE A 10 -9.25 6.17 8.11
CA PHE A 10 -8.54 4.94 7.84
C PHE A 10 -8.70 3.95 9.00
N PHE A 11 -8.34 4.31 10.23
CA PHE A 11 -8.45 3.39 11.38
C PHE A 11 -9.89 3.00 11.68
N ALA A 12 -10.84 3.93 11.52
CA ALA A 12 -12.26 3.62 11.70
C ALA A 12 -12.73 2.58 10.67
N SER A 13 -12.36 2.74 9.41
CA SER A 13 -12.70 1.80 8.34
C SER A 13 -12.00 0.45 8.49
N ALA A 14 -10.71 0.44 8.82
CA ALA A 14 -9.93 -0.78 8.99
C ALA A 14 -10.41 -1.62 10.19
N ALA A 15 -10.73 -0.97 11.32
CA ALA A 15 -11.30 -1.64 12.48
C ALA A 15 -12.67 -2.27 12.19
N ALA A 16 -13.46 -1.64 11.31
CA ALA A 16 -14.76 -2.16 10.89
C ALA A 16 -14.66 -3.32 9.87
N THR A 17 -13.57 -3.39 9.11
CA THR A 17 -13.43 -4.36 8.01
C THR A 17 -12.49 -5.52 8.31
N ILE A 18 -11.23 -5.27 8.68
CA ILE A 18 -10.15 -6.29 8.76
C ILE A 18 -9.61 -6.51 10.17
N GLY A 19 -9.93 -5.62 11.12
CA GLY A 19 -9.63 -5.77 12.55
C GLY A 19 -8.15 -5.62 12.95
N GLN A 20 -7.20 -6.15 12.17
CA GLN A 20 -5.76 -6.07 12.45
C GLN A 20 -5.08 -5.07 11.52
N VAL A 21 -4.42 -4.06 12.11
CA VAL A 21 -3.65 -3.05 11.39
C VAL A 21 -2.26 -2.96 12.02
N THR A 22 -1.22 -3.10 11.19
CA THR A 22 0.15 -2.80 11.62
C THR A 22 0.56 -1.47 11.01
N LEU A 23 0.84 -0.48 11.86
CA LEU A 23 1.37 0.80 11.41
C LEU A 23 2.88 0.73 11.28
N LEU A 24 3.38 1.11 10.10
CA LEU A 24 4.81 1.20 9.85
C LEU A 24 5.26 2.64 10.03
N ASP A 25 6.36 2.83 10.78
CA ASP A 25 7.07 4.11 10.91
C ASP A 25 6.17 5.30 11.29
N TYR A 26 5.30 5.08 12.29
CA TYR A 26 4.43 6.12 12.85
C TYR A 26 5.25 7.34 13.31
N GLY A 27 4.77 8.54 12.96
CA GLY A 27 5.44 9.80 13.28
C GLY A 27 6.54 10.22 12.29
N LEU A 28 6.90 9.38 11.32
CA LEU A 28 7.86 9.72 10.27
C LEU A 28 7.21 10.24 8.97
N GLY A 29 5.90 10.49 8.99
CA GLY A 29 5.12 10.94 7.81
C GLY A 29 5.68 12.19 7.12
N ALA A 30 6.25 13.13 7.88
CA ALA A 30 6.90 14.33 7.32
C ALA A 30 8.12 14.00 6.43
N ASN A 31 8.73 12.83 6.62
CA ASN A 31 9.88 12.37 5.85
C ASN A 31 9.49 11.42 4.71
N TRP A 32 8.20 11.13 4.51
CA TRP A 32 7.72 10.17 3.50
C TRP A 32 7.90 10.62 2.04
N GLY A 33 8.27 11.88 1.79
CA GLY A 33 8.76 12.33 0.48
C GLY A 33 10.07 11.65 0.08
N ASN A 34 10.79 11.06 1.04
CA ASN A 34 11.97 10.25 0.78
C ASN A 34 11.57 8.77 0.60
N LEU A 35 11.58 8.30 -0.65
CA LEU A 35 11.23 6.93 -1.04
C LEU A 35 12.02 5.87 -0.24
N THR A 36 13.26 6.18 0.12
CA THR A 36 14.13 5.31 0.93
C THR A 36 13.51 4.97 2.28
N ILE A 37 12.79 5.91 2.89
CA ILE A 37 12.12 5.69 4.19
C ILE A 37 10.94 4.74 4.03
N ARG A 38 10.11 4.92 2.98
CA ARG A 38 8.99 3.99 2.70
C ARG A 38 9.50 2.57 2.42
N LEU A 39 10.58 2.43 1.66
CA LEU A 39 11.19 1.13 1.37
C LEU A 39 11.85 0.50 2.61
N HIS A 40 12.47 1.29 3.48
CA HIS A 40 13.00 0.79 4.75
C HIS A 40 11.90 0.31 5.70
N ALA A 41 10.79 1.05 5.78
CA ALA A 41 9.61 0.66 6.55
C ALA A 41 9.07 -0.70 6.08
N LEU A 42 8.89 -0.84 4.76
CA LEU A 42 8.45 -2.07 4.11
C LEU A 42 9.42 -3.22 4.37
N ASN A 43 10.72 -3.01 4.16
CA ASN A 43 11.73 -4.04 4.37
C ASN A 43 11.77 -4.51 5.83
N ARG A 44 11.62 -3.59 6.79
CA ARG A 44 11.54 -3.94 8.22
C ARG A 44 10.33 -4.83 8.51
N TYR A 45 9.16 -4.48 7.99
CA TYR A 45 7.97 -5.31 8.16
C TYR A 45 8.17 -6.71 7.57
N LEU A 46 8.62 -6.79 6.31
CA LEU A 46 8.80 -8.07 5.61
C LEU A 46 9.85 -8.96 6.28
N SER A 47 10.96 -8.40 6.75
CA SER A 47 12.07 -9.17 7.32
C SER A 47 11.91 -9.51 8.80
N GLN A 48 11.20 -8.69 9.57
CA GLN A 48 11.17 -8.81 11.04
C GLN A 48 9.79 -9.11 11.61
N MET A 49 8.71 -8.64 10.96
CA MET A 49 7.36 -8.73 11.50
C MET A 49 6.55 -9.84 10.83
N LEU A 50 6.60 -9.90 9.50
CA LEU A 50 5.84 -10.88 8.73
C LEU A 50 6.11 -12.34 9.10
N PRO A 51 7.37 -12.79 9.35
CA PRO A 51 7.63 -14.20 9.69
C PRO A 51 6.96 -14.67 10.99
N ALA A 52 6.60 -13.74 11.89
CA ALA A 52 5.92 -14.04 13.14
C ALA A 52 4.39 -13.94 13.04
N GLN A 53 3.86 -13.53 11.89
CA GLN A 53 2.43 -13.35 11.65
C GLN A 53 1.90 -14.50 10.79
N GLN A 54 0.78 -15.11 11.20
CA GLN A 54 -0.01 -15.96 10.32
C GLN A 54 -1.01 -15.07 9.59
N CYS A 55 -0.82 -14.89 8.28
CA CYS A 55 -1.75 -14.19 7.41
C CYS A 55 -1.69 -14.77 6.01
N ASP A 56 -2.84 -14.86 5.33
CA ASP A 56 -2.93 -15.29 3.94
C ASP A 56 -2.61 -14.14 2.98
N TRP A 57 -3.00 -12.92 3.36
CA TRP A 57 -2.83 -11.70 2.56
C TRP A 57 -2.25 -10.56 3.38
N VAL A 58 -1.34 -9.81 2.76
CA VAL A 58 -0.82 -8.54 3.28
C VAL A 58 -1.12 -7.44 2.29
N VAL A 59 -1.75 -6.36 2.77
CA VAL A 59 -2.09 -5.19 1.94
C VAL A 59 -1.37 -3.96 2.47
N PHE A 60 -0.48 -3.38 1.66
CA PHE A 60 0.19 -2.12 1.96
C PHE A 60 -0.59 -0.95 1.36
N VAL A 61 -0.99 0.01 2.19
CA VAL A 61 -1.82 1.15 1.80
C VAL A 61 -1.35 2.42 2.50
N ASP A 62 -1.44 3.56 1.80
CA ASP A 62 -1.17 4.87 2.39
C ASP A 62 -2.33 5.27 3.31
N CYS A 63 -2.06 5.55 4.59
CA CYS A 63 -3.11 5.76 5.59
C CYS A 63 -3.63 7.21 5.67
N TYR A 64 -3.00 8.15 4.95
CA TYR A 64 -3.36 9.57 4.97
C TYR A 64 -4.57 9.89 4.10
N ASP A 65 -4.73 9.20 2.96
CA ASP A 65 -5.73 9.49 1.94
C ASP A 65 -6.54 8.26 1.48
N SER A 66 -6.39 7.13 2.18
CA SER A 66 -7.15 5.90 1.90
C SER A 66 -8.20 5.59 2.96
N VAL A 67 -9.25 4.89 2.54
CA VAL A 67 -10.23 4.23 3.40
C VAL A 67 -10.46 2.82 2.92
N ILE A 68 -10.75 1.89 3.83
CA ILE A 68 -11.04 0.50 3.50
C ILE A 68 -12.55 0.34 3.36
N ILE A 69 -13.00 -0.18 2.23
CA ILE A 69 -14.44 -0.35 1.93
C ILE A 69 -14.71 -1.80 1.56
N GLY A 70 -15.74 -2.36 2.18
CA GLY A 70 -16.21 -3.72 1.92
C GLY A 70 -16.14 -4.60 3.15
N LYS A 71 -16.50 -5.88 2.96
CA LYS A 71 -16.33 -6.94 3.95
C LYS A 71 -15.02 -7.65 3.69
N GLU A 72 -14.34 -8.07 4.73
CA GLU A 72 -13.10 -8.87 4.65
C GLU A 72 -13.25 -10.07 3.71
N ALA A 73 -14.31 -10.86 3.88
CA ALA A 73 -14.58 -12.04 3.05
C ALA A 73 -14.67 -11.72 1.54
N ASP A 74 -15.26 -10.58 1.18
CA ASP A 74 -15.38 -10.16 -0.22
C ASP A 74 -14.04 -9.70 -0.78
N ILE A 75 -13.18 -9.10 0.06
CA ILE A 75 -11.83 -8.69 -0.31
C ILE A 75 -10.95 -9.93 -0.53
N CYS A 76 -10.95 -10.87 0.41
CA CYS A 76 -10.17 -12.11 0.29
C CYS A 76 -10.58 -12.92 -0.95
N LEU A 77 -11.89 -13.12 -1.17
CA LEU A 77 -12.40 -13.82 -2.35
C LEU A 77 -11.91 -13.17 -3.67
N ARG A 78 -11.82 -11.84 -3.72
CA ARG A 78 -11.32 -11.12 -4.91
C ARG A 78 -9.82 -11.29 -5.09
N LEU A 79 -9.05 -11.28 -4.01
CA LEU A 79 -7.59 -11.50 -4.05
C LEU A 79 -7.27 -12.94 -4.49
N GLU A 80 -7.97 -13.94 -3.95
CA GLU A 80 -7.84 -15.35 -4.34
C GLU A 80 -8.15 -15.57 -5.83
N ARG A 81 -9.23 -14.96 -6.33
CA ARG A 81 -9.57 -15.01 -7.76
C ARG A 81 -8.50 -14.34 -8.61
N LEU A 82 -7.99 -13.20 -8.18
CA LEU A 82 -6.94 -12.47 -8.90
C LEU A 82 -5.64 -13.29 -8.99
N GLU A 83 -5.26 -14.00 -7.93
CA GLU A 83 -4.13 -14.93 -7.94
C GLU A 83 -4.38 -16.12 -8.84
N ALA A 84 -5.56 -16.74 -8.77
CA ALA A 84 -5.92 -17.86 -9.64
C ALA A 84 -5.88 -17.47 -11.12
N ASP A 85 -6.39 -16.29 -11.47
CA ASP A 85 -6.50 -15.82 -12.85
C ASP A 85 -5.14 -15.37 -13.42
N SER A 86 -4.29 -14.77 -12.60
CA SER A 86 -3.00 -14.22 -13.04
C SER A 86 -1.81 -15.16 -12.86
N GLY A 87 -1.92 -16.16 -11.98
CA GLY A 87 -0.79 -16.98 -11.51
C GLY A 87 0.28 -16.17 -10.75
N ARG A 88 -0.08 -15.01 -10.19
CA ARG A 88 0.82 -14.12 -9.44
C ARG A 88 0.34 -13.94 -8.01
N SER A 89 1.27 -13.79 -7.08
CA SER A 89 0.97 -13.57 -5.65
C SER A 89 1.26 -12.13 -5.18
N VAL A 90 1.71 -11.26 -6.07
CA VAL A 90 2.02 -9.84 -5.77
C VAL A 90 1.31 -8.95 -6.77
N PHE A 91 0.53 -8.00 -6.26
CA PHE A 91 -0.27 -7.08 -7.04
C PHE A 91 0.03 -5.63 -6.66
N PHE A 92 -0.07 -4.75 -7.64
CA PHE A 92 0.07 -3.30 -7.46
C PHE A 92 -1.25 -2.62 -7.79
N GLY A 93 -1.60 -1.57 -7.03
CA GLY A 93 -2.71 -0.70 -7.38
C GLY A 93 -2.45 -0.07 -8.75
N ALA A 94 -3.46 -0.11 -9.63
CA ALA A 94 -3.38 0.50 -10.94
C ALA A 94 -4.00 1.90 -10.90
N GLU A 95 -3.29 2.89 -11.44
CA GLU A 95 -3.80 4.25 -11.59
C GLU A 95 -3.73 4.67 -13.06
N THR A 96 -4.75 5.40 -13.52
CA THR A 96 -4.68 6.11 -14.80
C THR A 96 -3.99 7.44 -14.58
N TRP A 97 -2.74 7.54 -15.03
CA TRP A 97 -2.02 8.81 -15.02
C TRP A 97 -2.52 9.73 -16.15
N LYS A 98 -3.07 10.90 -15.81
CA LYS A 98 -3.35 11.97 -16.77
C LYS A 98 -2.22 13.00 -16.72
N GLY A 99 -1.16 12.81 -17.49
CA GLY A 99 -0.10 13.81 -17.61
C GLY A 99 0.88 13.52 -18.75
N ASP A 100 1.25 14.58 -19.48
CA ASP A 100 2.12 14.59 -20.68
C ASP A 100 3.59 14.18 -20.45
N LEU A 101 3.93 13.62 -19.28
CA LEU A 101 5.31 13.38 -18.85
C LEU A 101 5.92 12.03 -19.29
N VAL A 102 5.12 11.13 -19.86
CA VAL A 102 5.60 9.80 -20.31
C VAL A 102 6.71 9.95 -21.35
N GLU A 103 6.61 10.94 -22.24
CA GLU A 103 7.61 11.12 -23.29
C GLU A 103 8.98 11.55 -22.74
N VAL A 104 8.99 12.38 -21.68
CA VAL A 104 10.24 12.87 -21.09
C VAL A 104 10.84 11.84 -20.13
N ALA A 105 10.03 11.18 -19.30
CA ALA A 105 10.52 10.20 -18.34
C ALA A 105 11.00 8.91 -19.02
N CYS A 106 10.25 8.37 -20.00
CA CYS A 106 10.68 7.19 -20.75
C CYS A 106 11.92 7.49 -21.61
N ARG A 107 12.00 8.62 -22.34
CA ARG A 107 13.21 8.96 -23.10
C ARG A 107 14.42 9.21 -22.22
N ARG A 108 14.25 9.79 -21.03
CA ARG A 108 15.36 10.04 -20.10
C ARG A 108 15.84 8.78 -19.39
N TRP A 109 14.97 7.79 -19.22
CA TRP A 109 15.31 6.48 -18.67
C TRP A 109 15.92 5.57 -19.75
N LEU A 110 15.32 5.45 -20.93
CA LEU A 110 15.84 4.67 -22.06
C LEU A 110 17.15 5.25 -22.62
N GLY A 111 17.25 6.58 -22.73
CA GLY A 111 18.48 7.27 -23.14
C GLY A 111 19.64 7.12 -22.15
N ARG A 112 19.38 6.71 -20.90
CA ARG A 112 20.42 6.34 -19.93
C ARG A 112 20.97 4.92 -20.13
N PHE A 113 20.24 4.06 -20.84
CA PHE A 113 20.64 2.68 -21.12
C PHE A 113 21.01 2.44 -22.59
N GLY A 114 21.04 3.50 -23.42
CA GLY A 114 21.45 3.41 -24.82
C GLY A 114 20.58 2.49 -25.66
N VAL A 115 19.28 2.38 -25.31
CA VAL A 115 18.31 1.64 -26.10
C VAL A 115 17.53 2.67 -26.91
N ASP A 116 17.84 2.74 -28.21
CA ASP A 116 17.03 3.45 -29.20
C ASP A 116 15.69 2.75 -29.43
#